data_AF-A0A947C338-F1
#
_entry.id   AF-A0A947C338-F1
#
_cell.length_a   1.000
_cell.length_b   1.000
_cell.length_c   1.000
_cell.angle_alpha   90.00
_cell.angle_beta   90.00
_cell.angle_gamma   90.00
#
_symmetry.space_group_name_H-M   'P 1'
#
loop_
_entity.id
_entity.type
_entity.pdbx_description
1 polymer ?
#
loop_
_entity_poly.entity_id
_entity_poly.type
_entity_poly.pdbx_seq_one_letter_code
_entity_poly.pdbx_strand_id
1 'polypeptide(L)'
;MTNQAVQFQNNGAPSRQVFAGSNSCNGTTMTFQPFYMGGDVHTDTYQRTQNFGVQLGFSVPLDGGMVETCKQIARRHEQKMRLDYELVRALKCTEIMKAGFTFRPGSRVEVLCHDVVPIVSIK
;
A
#
# COMPACT_ATOMS: atom_id res chain seq x y z
N MET A 1 9.28 -23.16 37.19
CA MET A 1 9.85 -22.07 36.36
C MET A 1 9.30 -22.22 34.95
N THR A 2 8.33 -21.40 34.54
CA THR A 2 7.84 -21.36 33.15
C THR A 2 8.39 -20.09 32.51
N ASN A 3 9.53 -20.22 31.84
CA ASN A 3 10.10 -19.16 31.02
C ASN A 3 9.27 -19.12 29.72
N GLN A 4 8.09 -18.49 29.78
CA GLN A 4 7.35 -18.14 28.57
C GLN A 4 8.05 -16.92 27.97
N ALA A 5 9.15 -17.17 27.25
CA ALA A 5 9.68 -16.20 26.31
C ALA A 5 8.56 -15.97 25.28
N VAL A 6 7.80 -14.90 25.47
CA VAL A 6 6.80 -14.43 24.49
C VAL A 6 7.59 -13.90 23.30
N GLN A 7 7.93 -14.82 22.39
CA GLN A 7 8.49 -14.50 21.08
C GLN A 7 7.34 -13.90 20.27
N PHE A 8 7.14 -12.59 20.39
CA PHE A 8 6.33 -11.88 19.42
C PHE A 8 7.05 -11.98 18.07
N GLN A 9 6.62 -12.96 17.27
CA GLN A 9 7.08 -13.17 15.91
C GLN A 9 6.64 -11.96 15.07
N ASN A 10 7.34 -10.84 15.20
CA ASN A 10 7.27 -9.73 14.27
C ASN A 10 8.05 -10.14 13.02
N ASN A 11 7.54 -11.15 12.31
CA ASN A 11 7.91 -11.41 10.93
C ASN A 11 7.71 -10.06 10.22
N GLY A 12 8.78 -9.48 9.66
CA GLY A 12 8.83 -8.16 9.03
C GLY A 12 7.91 -7.98 7.80
N ALA A 13 6.63 -8.30 7.95
CA ALA A 13 5.53 -8.13 7.04
C ALA A 13 5.08 -6.67 6.91
N PRO A 14 5.08 -5.81 7.96
CA PRO A 14 4.65 -4.42 7.78
C PRO A 14 5.69 -3.54 7.08
N SER A 15 6.94 -4.01 6.88
CA SER A 15 7.96 -3.24 6.18
C SER A 15 7.87 -3.36 4.66
N ARG A 16 7.20 -4.38 4.13
CA ARG A 16 7.09 -4.62 2.68
C ARG A 16 5.90 -3.87 2.08
N GLN A 17 6.16 -2.70 1.52
CA GLN A 17 5.20 -1.97 0.69
C GLN A 17 5.31 -2.47 -0.76
N VAL A 18 4.22 -3.03 -1.29
CA VAL A 18 4.18 -3.52 -2.66
C VAL A 18 3.65 -2.42 -3.56
N PHE A 19 4.50 -1.93 -4.46
CA PHE A 19 4.11 -1.04 -5.53
C PHE A 19 3.80 -1.87 -6.79
N ALA A 20 2.83 -1.40 -7.58
CA ALA A 20 2.29 -2.14 -8.72
C ALA A 20 3.39 -2.74 -9.62
N GLY A 21 3.26 -4.03 -9.96
CA GLY A 21 4.23 -4.74 -10.80
C GLY A 21 5.44 -5.29 -10.04
N SER A 22 5.21 -6.22 -9.10
CA SER A 22 6.23 -7.02 -8.38
C SER A 22 7.32 -6.26 -7.62
N ASN A 23 7.25 -4.93 -7.51
CA ASN A 23 8.24 -4.12 -6.82
C ASN A 23 7.87 -4.02 -5.34
N SER A 24 8.48 -4.86 -4.50
CA SER A 24 8.33 -4.79 -3.04
C SER A 24 9.47 -3.98 -2.42
N CYS A 25 9.15 -2.95 -1.65
CA CYS A 25 10.14 -2.13 -0.97
C CYS A 25 10.03 -2.26 0.53
N ASN A 26 11.18 -2.41 1.19
CA ASN A 26 11.29 -2.44 2.64
C ASN A 26 11.41 -1.00 3.17
N GLY A 27 10.41 -0.52 3.89
CA GLY A 27 10.46 0.73 4.63
C GLY A 27 11.04 0.55 6.03
N THR A 28 11.46 1.65 6.64
CA THR A 28 11.71 1.71 8.08
C THR A 28 10.41 1.47 8.83
N THR A 29 10.36 0.48 9.73
CA THR A 29 9.18 0.24 10.56
C THR A 29 9.50 0.30 12.03
N MET A 30 8.59 0.90 12.79
CA MET A 30 8.58 0.83 14.25
C MET A 30 7.44 -0.10 14.66
N THR A 31 7.75 -1.16 15.41
CA THR A 31 6.77 -2.09 15.94
C THR A 31 6.63 -1.87 17.44
N PHE A 32 5.41 -1.57 17.87
CA PHE A 32 5.07 -1.33 19.27
C PHE A 32 4.21 -2.49 19.76
N GLN A 33 4.71 -3.23 20.75
CA GLN A 33 4.09 -4.44 21.28
C GLN A 33 3.99 -4.33 22.81
N PRO A 34 2.89 -3.81 23.34
CA PRO A 34 2.62 -3.87 24.78
C PRO A 34 2.24 -5.31 25.16
N PHE A 35 2.76 -5.79 26.29
CA PHE A 35 2.39 -7.08 26.86
C PHE A 35 2.01 -6.95 28.33
N TYR A 36 1.03 -7.75 28.73
CA TYR A 36 0.60 -7.90 30.11
C TYR A 36 0.54 -9.39 30.42
N MET A 37 1.31 -9.81 31.42
CA MET A 37 1.33 -11.19 31.91
C MET A 37 0.91 -11.21 33.36
N GLY A 38 -0.23 -11.83 33.63
CA GLY A 38 -0.74 -12.09 34.98
C GLY A 38 -0.64 -13.58 35.30
N GLY A 39 -0.24 -13.90 36.53
CA GLY A 39 -0.30 -15.26 37.06
C GLY A 39 -0.68 -15.26 38.53
N ASP A 40 -1.58 -16.16 38.90
CA ASP A 40 -2.01 -16.42 40.27
C ASP A 40 -1.58 -17.83 40.69
N VAL A 41 -0.95 -17.94 41.85
CA VAL A 41 -0.61 -19.21 42.47
C VAL A 41 -1.37 -19.35 43.79
N HIS A 42 -2.05 -20.48 43.98
CA HIS A 42 -2.84 -20.79 45.17
C HIS A 42 -2.35 -22.12 45.75
N THR A 43 -1.41 -22.07 46.69
CA THR A 43 -0.89 -23.28 47.35
C THR A 43 -0.85 -23.17 48.88
N ASP A 44 -0.58 -21.99 49.45
CA ASP A 44 -0.71 -21.71 50.91
C ASP A 44 -0.70 -20.18 51.21
N THR A 45 -0.09 -19.38 50.33
CA THR A 45 -0.15 -17.91 50.34
C THR A 45 -0.58 -17.40 48.97
N TYR A 46 -1.54 -16.47 48.90
CA TYR A 46 -1.99 -15.87 47.64
C TYR A 46 -0.90 -14.96 47.07
N GLN A 47 -0.21 -15.43 46.03
CA GLN A 47 0.74 -14.61 45.29
C GLN A 47 0.16 -14.23 43.92
N ARG A 48 -0.12 -12.95 43.75
CA ARG A 48 -0.46 -12.31 42.47
C ARG A 48 0.81 -11.77 41.84
N THR A 49 1.15 -12.27 40.65
CA THR A 49 2.22 -11.69 39.84
C THR A 49 1.58 -10.96 38.67
N GLN A 50 1.82 -9.66 38.56
CA GLN A 50 1.40 -8.83 37.43
C GLN A 50 2.64 -8.20 36.81
N ASN A 51 2.98 -8.63 35.61
CA ASN A 51 4.06 -8.06 34.81
C ASN A 51 3.44 -7.27 33.66
N PHE A 52 3.77 -5.98 33.61
CA PHE A 52 3.47 -5.13 32.46
C PHE A 52 4.79 -4.84 31.76
N GLY A 53 4.76 -4.82 30.44
CA GLY A 53 5.94 -4.49 29.66
C GLY A 53 5.57 -3.95 28.29
N VAL A 54 6.52 -3.27 27.68
CA VAL A 54 6.39 -2.73 26.34
C VAL A 54 7.65 -3.12 25.59
N GLN A 55 7.47 -3.71 24.42
CA GLN A 55 8.54 -4.00 23.49
C GLN A 55 8.45 -3.04 22.30
N LEU A 56 9.57 -2.37 22.03
CA LEU A 56 9.76 -1.50 20.87
C LEU A 56 10.78 -2.15 19.95
N GLY A 57 10.37 -2.43 18.71
CA GLY A 57 11.24 -2.93 17.64
C GLY A 57 11.43 -1.88 16.56
N PHE A 58 12.66 -1.42 16.36
CA PHE A 58 13.00 -0.53 15.25
C PHE A 58 13.70 -1.33 14.17
N SER A 59 13.11 -1.38 12.98
CA SER A 59 13.76 -1.92 11.79
C SER A 59 14.18 -0.75 10.91
N VAL A 60 15.49 -0.57 10.74
CA VAL A 60 16.06 0.43 9.85
C VAL A 60 16.80 -0.33 8.76
N PRO A 61 16.43 -0.20 7.48
CA PRO A 61 17.20 -0.79 6.39
C PRO A 61 18.56 -0.09 6.35
N LEU A 62 19.65 -0.88 6.37
CA LEU A 62 21.02 -0.35 6.30
C LEU A 62 21.34 0.22 4.90
N ASP A 63 20.53 -0.12 3.90
CA ASP A 63 20.68 0.35 2.52
C ASP A 63 19.71 1.51 2.23
N GLY A 64 20.23 2.74 2.36
CA GLY A 64 19.48 3.95 2.00
C GLY A 64 19.31 4.14 0.49
N GLY A 65 20.21 3.56 -0.33
CA GLY A 65 20.17 3.69 -1.79
C GLY A 65 18.99 2.94 -2.40
N MET A 66 18.69 1.74 -1.87
CA MET A 66 17.54 0.95 -2.28
C MET A 66 16.22 1.65 -1.93
N VAL A 67 16.15 2.33 -0.79
CA VAL A 67 14.97 3.11 -0.37
C VAL A 67 14.74 4.30 -1.31
N GLU A 68 15.79 5.03 -1.68
CA GLU A 68 15.66 6.17 -2.59
C GLU A 68 15.26 5.71 -3.99
N THR A 69 15.86 4.63 -4.49
CA THR A 69 15.48 4.02 -5.77
C THR A 69 14.01 3.60 -5.77
N CYS A 70 13.54 3.01 -4.67
CA CYS A 70 12.13 2.68 -4.53
C CYS A 70 11.21 3.91 -4.54
N LYS A 71 11.56 4.97 -3.82
CA LYS A 71 10.80 6.23 -3.85
C LYS A 71 10.72 6.80 -5.27
N GLN A 72 11.80 6.72 -6.04
CA GLN A 72 11.80 7.14 -7.43
C GLN A 72 10.90 6.27 -8.32
N ILE A 73 10.93 4.95 -8.13
CA ILE A 73 10.03 4.01 -8.82
C ILE A 73 8.56 4.34 -8.49
N ALA A 74 8.24 4.57 -7.21
CA ALA A 74 6.89 4.95 -6.79
C ALA A 74 6.42 6.25 -7.46
N ARG A 75 7.27 7.29 -7.51
CA ARG A 75 6.96 8.56 -8.22
C ARG A 75 6.72 8.34 -9.72
N ARG A 76 7.55 7.53 -10.37
CA ARG A 76 7.36 7.18 -11.80
C ARG A 76 6.08 6.40 -12.02
N HIS A 77 5.71 5.50 -11.11
CA HIS A 77 4.45 4.76 -11.19
C HIS A 77 3.24 5.68 -11.11
N GLU A 78 3.25 6.68 -10.23
CA GLU A 78 2.16 7.65 -10.13
C GLU A 78 1.99 8.45 -11.45
N GLN A 79 3.10 8.93 -12.00
CA GLN A 79 3.10 9.64 -13.28
C GLN A 79 2.62 8.74 -14.43
N LYS A 80 3.08 7.48 -14.46
CA LYS A 80 2.64 6.49 -15.44
C LYS A 80 1.14 6.19 -15.29
N MET A 81 0.62 6.00 -14.07
CA MET A 81 -0.80 5.72 -13.85
C MET A 81 -1.68 6.87 -14.34
N ARG A 82 -1.25 8.12 -14.17
CA ARG A 82 -1.97 9.29 -14.71
C ARG A 82 -1.99 9.28 -16.24
N LEU A 83 -0.84 9.02 -16.88
CA LEU A 83 -0.76 8.96 -18.33
C LEU A 83 -1.55 7.77 -18.90
N ASP A 84 -1.43 6.60 -18.29
CA ASP A 84 -2.15 5.39 -18.68
C ASP A 84 -3.68 5.60 -18.54
N TYR A 85 -4.14 6.33 -17.52
CA TYR A 85 -5.55 6.71 -17.42
C TYR A 85 -6.03 7.54 -18.61
N GLU A 86 -5.25 8.55 -19.00
CA GLU A 86 -5.57 9.40 -20.16
C GLU A 86 -5.54 8.60 -21.47
N LEU A 87 -4.55 7.72 -21.63
CA LEU A 87 -4.43 6.86 -22.81
C LEU A 87 -5.57 5.84 -22.90
N VAL A 88 -5.91 5.16 -21.80
CA VAL A 88 -7.03 4.20 -21.74
C VAL A 88 -8.35 4.90 -22.01
N ARG A 89 -8.54 6.11 -21.50
CA ARG A 89 -9.69 6.96 -21.80
C ARG A 89 -9.79 7.23 -23.30
N ALA A 90 -8.71 7.68 -23.94
CA ALA A 90 -8.69 7.91 -25.39
C ALA A 90 -8.98 6.63 -26.18
N LEU A 91 -8.34 5.51 -25.82
CA LEU A 91 -8.55 4.20 -26.46
C LEU A 91 -10.02 3.77 -26.38
N LYS A 92 -10.62 3.81 -25.18
CA LYS A 92 -12.02 3.42 -24.99
C LYS A 92 -12.99 4.34 -25.73
N CYS A 93 -12.72 5.64 -25.78
CA CYS A 93 -13.49 6.57 -26.61
C CYS A 93 -13.43 6.21 -28.09
N THR A 94 -12.23 5.91 -28.63
CA THR A 94 -12.11 5.52 -30.05
C THR A 94 -12.79 4.18 -30.36
N GLU A 95 -12.77 3.21 -29.44
CA GLU A 95 -13.47 1.93 -29.59
C GLU A 95 -15.00 2.12 -29.64
N ILE A 96 -15.54 2.95 -28.75
CA ILE A 96 -16.98 3.25 -28.69
C ILE A 96 -17.44 3.96 -29.98
N MET A 97 -16.65 4.92 -30.47
CA MET A 97 -16.93 5.63 -31.73
C MET A 97 -16.83 4.69 -32.94
N LYS A 98 -15.83 3.78 -32.97
CA LYS A 98 -15.73 2.75 -34.02
C LYS A 98 -16.92 1.78 -34.00
N ALA A 99 -17.47 1.49 -32.82
CA ALA A 99 -18.68 0.71 -32.66
C ALA A 99 -19.96 1.49 -33.00
N GLY A 100 -19.87 2.78 -33.32
CA GLY A 100 -21.01 3.62 -33.72
C GLY A 100 -21.79 4.23 -32.54
N PHE A 101 -21.28 4.13 -31.32
CA PHE A 101 -21.90 4.71 -30.14
C PHE A 101 -21.19 6.01 -29.74
N THR A 102 -21.91 6.92 -29.09
CA THR A 102 -21.34 8.14 -28.52
C THR A 102 -22.07 8.50 -27.24
N PHE A 103 -21.42 9.27 -26.37
CA PHE A 103 -22.04 9.80 -25.16
C PHE A 103 -23.08 10.87 -25.53
N ARG A 104 -24.15 10.96 -24.73
CA ARG A 104 -25.19 11.98 -24.93
C ARG A 104 -24.61 13.37 -24.62
N PRO A 105 -24.84 14.38 -25.48
CA PRO A 105 -24.46 15.75 -25.18
C PRO A 105 -25.24 16.29 -23.97
N GLY A 106 -24.56 16.99 -23.07
CA GLY A 106 -25.06 17.47 -21.77
C GLY A 106 -24.98 16.44 -20.63
N SER A 107 -24.42 15.24 -20.87
CA SER A 107 -24.24 14.25 -19.80
C SER A 107 -22.93 14.48 -19.04
N ARG A 108 -22.88 14.11 -17.75
CA ARG A 108 -21.67 14.22 -16.92
C ARG A 108 -20.42 13.56 -17.53
N VAL A 109 -20.62 12.56 -18.38
CA VAL A 109 -19.57 11.74 -19.00
C VAL A 109 -19.16 12.22 -20.40
N GLU A 110 -19.84 13.22 -20.97
CA GLU A 110 -19.50 13.77 -22.28
C GLU A 110 -18.05 14.29 -22.34
N VAL A 111 -17.59 14.89 -21.24
CA VAL A 111 -16.22 15.40 -21.11
C VAL A 111 -15.19 14.29 -21.38
N LEU A 112 -15.50 13.00 -21.15
CA LEU A 112 -14.55 11.90 -21.33
C LEU A 112 -14.04 11.74 -22.78
N CYS A 113 -14.84 12.03 -23.81
CA CYS A 113 -14.39 11.85 -25.20
C CYS A 113 -14.26 13.17 -25.97
N HIS A 114 -14.43 14.30 -25.29
CA HIS A 114 -14.38 15.62 -25.92
C HIS A 114 -13.04 15.92 -26.61
N ASP A 115 -11.95 15.36 -26.10
CA ASP A 115 -10.59 15.60 -26.60
C ASP A 115 -10.22 14.72 -27.81
N VAL A 116 -11.07 13.77 -28.19
CA VAL A 116 -10.79 12.78 -29.25
C VAL A 116 -11.68 13.07 -30.46
N VAL A 117 -11.06 13.60 -31.52
CA VAL A 117 -11.74 13.88 -32.80
C VAL A 117 -11.27 12.91 -33.90
N PRO A 118 -12.14 12.50 -34.82
CA PRO A 118 -11.73 11.67 -35.93
C PRO A 118 -10.84 12.48 -36.90
N ILE A 119 -9.82 11.83 -37.48
CA ILE A 119 -8.84 12.47 -38.40
C ILE A 119 -9.54 13.18 -39.56
N VAL A 120 -10.67 12.63 -40.04
CA VAL A 120 -11.47 13.22 -41.14
C VAL A 120 -12.12 14.57 -40.79
N SER A 121 -12.17 14.95 -39.52
CA SER A 121 -12.69 16.23 -39.05
C SER A 121 -11.61 17.30 -38.84
N ILE A 122 -10.33 16.93 -38.88
CA ILE A 122 -9.21 17.87 -38.80
C ILE A 122 -8.87 18.26 -40.25
N LYS A 123 -9.26 19.47 -40.64
CA LYS A 123 -9.03 20.04 -41.98
C LYS A 123 -8.02 21.17 -41.92
#